data_AF-A0A381DJ22-F1
#
_entry.id   AF-A0A381DJ22-F1
#
_cell.length_a   1.000
_cell.length_b   1.000
_cell.length_c   1.000
_cell.angle_alpha   90.00
_cell.angle_beta   90.00
_cell.angle_gamma   90.00
#
_symmetry.space_group_name_H-M   'P 1'
#
loop_
_entity.id
_entity.type
_entity.pdbx_description
1 polymer ?
#
loop_
_entity_poly.entity_id
_entity_poly.type
_entity_poly.pdbx_seq_one_letter_code
_entity_poly.pdbx_strand_id
1 'polypeptide(L)'
;MKCDKFIQALETRVKILEVTRQCEDQVTALVELNDLPEAVRFMYYDMGGYLSTMVANDERSINKNYALYYALSIEGGKMSDEDEIAQDEKCFVTIKALVPPENPTYPSVTPFVPACVWYEREAYDMFGLVAEGLPDKRRLVLSDDWPNDLFPLRKDSMDYRYRPDMLEHQNEPEYEFLRPQGANVTDIPLGPLHVTADEPGHFRLFCDGDMIVDADYRLFYQHRGMEKLAENRMNYDQMGYLAERVCGICGYAHAIACIEAAEKAINLEIPARAQAIRVICSEIERLHSHLLNIGLACEVTGNYTAFMHIFRIREYSMKLAELVTGGRKTYGSVVMGGLRRDITGVEIKESLKILQTIDTQVDEIWDAVMDDKRQIKRWKGVGILDKQIARDFSAVGPNIRGSGIKRDTRYDHPYDFFKKIKFDVAVEHGGDVLSRLTVRYKELKSSVSIIRQCFELMPQTAIIEDPKLRIKPENYALAYVEAPRGENVHWIMQGSAQKVYRWRCRAATYNNWPSLRFQFHGNTIADAALIVCSLDPCYSCTERITLVDIKTHKTKILTNKDLKEFCKTLKNNPLKDLR
;
A
#
# COMPACT_ATOMS: atom_id res chain seq x y z
N MET A 1 28.62 -8.07 -7.91
CA MET A 1 27.73 -7.03 -7.33
C MET A 1 26.49 -7.71 -6.77
N LYS A 2 25.66 -7.01 -5.97
CA LYS A 2 24.36 -7.57 -5.56
C LYS A 2 23.50 -7.92 -6.77
N CYS A 3 22.63 -8.92 -6.63
CA CYS A 3 21.82 -9.53 -7.68
C CYS A 3 22.52 -10.41 -8.74
N ASP A 4 23.83 -10.25 -9.02
CA ASP A 4 24.45 -10.94 -10.17
C ASP A 4 24.28 -12.47 -10.12
N LYS A 5 24.37 -13.09 -8.93
CA LYS A 5 24.16 -14.53 -8.75
C LYS A 5 22.76 -15.01 -9.10
N PHE A 6 21.74 -14.16 -8.88
CA PHE A 6 20.35 -14.49 -9.19
C PHE A 6 20.06 -14.31 -10.69
N ILE A 7 20.71 -13.36 -11.34
CA ILE A 7 20.68 -13.23 -12.81
C ILE A 7 21.33 -14.46 -13.46
N GLN A 8 22.52 -14.88 -12.99
CA GLN A 8 23.17 -16.11 -13.46
C GLN A 8 22.31 -17.36 -13.23
N ALA A 9 21.59 -17.45 -12.12
CA ALA A 9 20.63 -18.53 -11.88
C ALA A 9 19.46 -18.49 -12.88
N LEU A 10 18.92 -17.29 -13.17
CA LEU A 10 17.84 -17.08 -14.13
C LEU A 10 18.25 -17.42 -15.58
N GLU A 11 19.48 -17.12 -15.99
CA GLU A 11 20.06 -17.50 -17.29
C GLU A 11 20.06 -19.02 -17.53
N THR A 12 20.02 -19.85 -16.47
CA THR A 12 19.91 -21.32 -16.62
C THR A 12 18.49 -21.81 -16.92
N ARG A 13 17.47 -20.94 -16.79
CA ARG A 13 16.05 -21.29 -16.92
C ARG A 13 15.36 -20.64 -18.12
N VAL A 14 15.70 -19.40 -18.43
CA VAL A 14 15.02 -18.58 -19.44
C VAL A 14 16.03 -17.76 -20.26
N LYS A 15 15.62 -17.34 -21.46
CA LYS A 15 16.47 -16.53 -22.32
C LYS A 15 16.39 -15.05 -21.92
N ILE A 16 17.46 -14.56 -21.30
CA ILE A 16 17.65 -13.14 -21.03
C ILE A 16 18.16 -12.43 -22.29
N LEU A 17 17.50 -11.34 -22.68
CA LEU A 17 17.82 -10.51 -23.84
C LEU A 17 18.70 -9.31 -23.48
N GLU A 18 18.48 -8.72 -22.30
CA GLU A 18 19.21 -7.55 -21.80
C GLU A 18 19.20 -7.54 -20.26
N VAL A 19 20.28 -7.09 -19.64
CA VAL A 19 20.34 -6.85 -18.19
C VAL A 19 20.71 -5.39 -17.96
N THR A 20 19.85 -4.64 -17.26
CA THR A 20 20.08 -3.24 -16.90
C THR A 20 20.12 -3.09 -15.39
N ARG A 21 21.02 -2.24 -14.89
CA ARG A 21 21.19 -1.99 -13.46
C ARG A 21 20.80 -0.56 -13.13
N GLN A 22 19.88 -0.40 -12.19
CA GLN A 22 19.34 0.91 -11.80
C GLN A 22 20.15 1.51 -10.65
N CYS A 23 20.44 0.70 -9.62
CA CYS A 23 21.34 1.02 -8.52
C CYS A 23 22.05 -0.25 -8.01
N GLU A 24 22.78 -0.16 -6.90
CA GLU A 24 23.60 -1.27 -6.36
C GLU A 24 22.80 -2.55 -6.12
N ASP A 25 21.58 -2.40 -5.59
CA ASP A 25 20.67 -3.46 -5.14
C ASP A 25 19.46 -3.67 -6.08
N GLN A 26 19.44 -3.05 -7.27
CA GLN A 26 18.32 -3.16 -8.23
C GLN A 26 18.82 -3.51 -9.64
N VAL A 27 18.36 -4.65 -10.16
CA VAL A 27 18.62 -5.12 -11.52
C VAL A 27 17.32 -5.48 -12.21
N THR A 28 17.22 -5.13 -13.50
CA THR A 28 16.12 -5.52 -14.38
C THR A 28 16.64 -6.40 -15.51
N ALA A 29 16.11 -7.62 -15.62
CA ALA A 29 16.37 -8.56 -16.70
C ALA A 29 15.21 -8.55 -17.70
N LEU A 30 15.48 -8.22 -18.95
CA LEU A 30 14.54 -8.35 -20.06
C LEU A 30 14.55 -9.81 -20.55
N VAL A 31 13.39 -10.45 -20.58
CA VAL A 31 13.19 -11.83 -21.07
C VAL A 31 12.28 -11.86 -22.30
N GLU A 32 12.26 -13.00 -23.01
CA GLU A 32 11.25 -13.23 -24.05
C GLU A 32 9.83 -13.30 -23.44
N LEU A 33 8.82 -12.81 -24.18
CA LEU A 33 7.46 -12.67 -23.66
C LEU A 33 6.84 -14.01 -23.20
N ASN A 34 7.21 -15.11 -23.85
CA ASN A 34 6.74 -16.46 -23.51
C ASN A 34 7.45 -17.06 -22.28
N ASP A 35 8.67 -16.61 -21.98
CA ASP A 35 9.45 -17.05 -20.82
C ASP A 35 9.01 -16.34 -19.52
N LEU A 36 8.25 -15.25 -19.63
CA LEU A 36 7.80 -14.40 -18.52
C LEU A 36 7.21 -15.19 -17.32
N PRO A 37 6.30 -16.18 -17.50
CA PRO A 37 5.71 -16.89 -16.37
C PRO A 37 6.73 -17.75 -15.61
N GLU A 38 7.59 -18.50 -16.30
CA GLU A 38 8.65 -19.31 -15.65
C GLU A 38 9.72 -18.41 -15.02
N ALA A 39 10.10 -17.31 -15.68
CA ALA A 39 11.04 -16.34 -15.13
C ALA A 39 10.57 -15.78 -13.78
N VAL A 40 9.32 -15.32 -13.70
CA VAL A 40 8.76 -14.76 -12.45
C VAL A 40 8.53 -15.87 -11.42
N ARG A 41 8.00 -17.05 -11.81
CA ARG A 41 7.80 -18.20 -10.91
C ARG A 41 9.12 -18.66 -10.29
N PHE A 42 10.18 -18.82 -11.08
CA PHE A 42 11.50 -19.23 -10.62
C PHE A 42 12.09 -18.22 -9.64
N MET A 43 12.03 -16.92 -9.96
CA MET A 43 12.49 -15.87 -9.05
C MET A 43 11.66 -15.80 -7.76
N TYR A 44 10.36 -16.11 -7.83
CA TYR A 44 9.46 -16.09 -6.68
C TYR A 44 9.68 -17.29 -5.77
N TYR A 45 9.54 -18.52 -6.27
CA TYR A 45 9.62 -19.73 -5.45
C TYR A 45 11.05 -20.22 -5.27
N ASP A 46 11.72 -20.60 -6.35
CA ASP A 46 13.04 -21.26 -6.31
C ASP A 46 14.13 -20.34 -5.72
N MET A 47 14.07 -19.02 -5.96
CA MET A 47 15.04 -18.03 -5.41
C MET A 47 14.57 -17.32 -4.14
N GLY A 48 13.44 -17.72 -3.53
CA GLY A 48 12.95 -17.11 -2.27
C GLY A 48 12.52 -15.64 -2.41
N GLY A 49 11.91 -15.28 -3.54
CA GLY A 49 11.40 -13.94 -3.82
C GLY A 49 9.96 -13.69 -3.38
N TYR A 50 9.66 -12.45 -3.01
CA TYR A 50 8.32 -11.92 -2.80
C TYR A 50 7.95 -10.90 -3.88
N LEU A 51 6.70 -10.91 -4.36
CA LEU A 51 6.25 -9.94 -5.38
C LEU A 51 5.95 -8.59 -4.73
N SER A 52 6.88 -7.66 -4.86
CA SER A 52 6.79 -6.33 -4.27
C SER A 52 5.99 -5.36 -5.16
N THR A 53 6.08 -5.43 -6.49
CA THR A 53 5.13 -4.71 -7.37
C THR A 53 5.19 -5.26 -8.79
N MET A 54 4.12 -5.10 -9.55
CA MET A 54 4.18 -5.12 -11.00
C MET A 54 3.80 -3.76 -11.58
N VAL A 55 4.54 -3.34 -12.61
CA VAL A 55 4.36 -2.08 -13.33
C VAL A 55 4.06 -2.38 -14.79
N ALA A 56 2.85 -2.02 -15.24
CA ALA A 56 2.60 -1.81 -16.65
C ALA A 56 3.00 -0.37 -17.04
N ASN A 57 3.68 -0.23 -18.17
CA ASN A 57 4.13 1.04 -18.74
C ASN A 57 3.86 1.09 -20.25
N ASP A 58 3.50 2.27 -20.73
CA ASP A 58 3.30 2.55 -22.15
C ASP A 58 4.59 3.16 -22.72
N GLU A 59 5.48 2.30 -23.22
CA GLU A 59 6.81 2.67 -23.73
C GLU A 59 6.82 2.81 -25.26
N ARG A 60 5.64 2.89 -25.91
CA ARG A 60 5.53 2.94 -27.38
C ARG A 60 6.25 4.16 -27.99
N SER A 61 6.41 5.25 -27.24
CA SER A 61 7.23 6.38 -27.66
C SER A 61 8.74 6.13 -27.59
N ILE A 62 9.19 5.22 -26.71
CA ILE A 62 10.59 4.90 -26.41
C ILE A 62 11.05 3.72 -27.28
N ASN A 63 10.42 2.54 -27.12
CA ASN A 63 10.84 1.27 -27.72
C ASN A 63 9.76 0.58 -28.57
N LYS A 64 8.70 1.31 -28.96
CA LYS A 64 7.56 0.84 -29.77
C LYS A 64 6.67 -0.23 -29.15
N ASN A 65 6.90 -0.64 -27.90
CA ASN A 65 6.14 -1.67 -27.20
C ASN A 65 5.50 -1.13 -25.92
N TYR A 66 4.53 -1.86 -25.38
CA TYR A 66 4.23 -1.76 -23.94
C TYR A 66 5.29 -2.55 -23.16
N ALA A 67 5.49 -2.22 -21.89
CA ALA A 67 6.41 -2.93 -21.02
C ALA A 67 5.71 -3.38 -19.73
N LEU A 68 5.98 -4.62 -19.33
CA LEU A 68 5.63 -5.18 -18.04
C LEU A 68 6.89 -5.37 -17.22
N TYR A 69 6.88 -4.92 -15.97
CA TYR A 69 7.96 -5.09 -15.00
C TYR A 69 7.41 -5.81 -13.78
N TYR A 70 7.95 -6.97 -13.41
CA TYR A 70 7.61 -7.70 -12.20
C TYR A 70 8.79 -7.60 -11.24
N ALA A 71 8.69 -6.72 -10.24
CA ALA A 71 9.76 -6.46 -9.27
C ALA A 71 9.60 -7.38 -8.06
N LEU A 72 10.58 -8.29 -7.89
CA LEU A 72 10.65 -9.21 -6.78
C LEU A 72 11.69 -8.75 -5.76
N SER A 73 11.30 -8.71 -4.49
CA SER A 73 12.23 -8.63 -3.36
C SER A 73 12.84 -10.01 -3.13
N ILE A 74 14.15 -10.14 -3.32
CA ILE A 74 14.89 -11.38 -3.05
C ILE A 74 15.47 -11.30 -1.65
N GLU A 75 14.74 -11.88 -0.70
CA GLU A 75 14.99 -11.77 0.74
C GLU A 75 14.93 -13.11 1.49
N GLY A 76 14.65 -14.20 0.78
CA GLY A 76 14.54 -15.54 1.33
C GLY A 76 13.08 -15.94 1.58
N GLY A 77 12.76 -17.22 1.40
CA GLY A 77 11.37 -17.72 1.48
C GLY A 77 10.69 -17.49 2.83
N LYS A 78 11.47 -17.47 3.92
CA LYS A 78 11.05 -17.23 5.32
C LYS A 78 9.92 -18.15 5.82
N MET A 79 9.76 -19.32 5.21
CA MET A 79 8.91 -20.40 5.69
C MET A 79 9.59 -21.17 6.83
N SER A 80 10.92 -21.33 6.73
CA SER A 80 11.83 -21.72 7.81
C SER A 80 12.86 -20.61 8.10
N ASP A 81 13.60 -20.74 9.20
CA ASP A 81 14.75 -19.86 9.50
C ASP A 81 15.94 -20.11 8.55
N GLU A 82 16.02 -21.29 7.92
CA GLU A 82 17.05 -21.68 6.95
C GLU A 82 16.82 -21.02 5.58
N ASP A 83 15.61 -20.54 5.31
CA ASP A 83 15.24 -19.88 4.05
C ASP A 83 15.75 -18.43 3.96
N GLU A 84 16.19 -17.83 5.07
CA GLU A 84 16.59 -16.42 5.17
C GLU A 84 17.92 -16.18 4.42
N ILE A 85 17.90 -15.27 3.44
CA ILE A 85 19.10 -14.92 2.66
C ILE A 85 19.97 -13.92 3.43
N ALA A 86 21.29 -14.03 3.31
CA ALA A 86 22.24 -13.14 3.98
C ALA A 86 22.01 -11.66 3.62
N GLN A 87 22.12 -10.77 4.61
CA GLN A 87 21.70 -9.36 4.51
C GLN A 87 22.45 -8.54 3.44
N ASP A 88 23.68 -8.92 3.12
CA ASP A 88 24.49 -8.35 2.05
C ASP A 88 24.09 -8.87 0.66
N GLU A 89 23.47 -10.04 0.57
CA GLU A 89 22.98 -10.63 -0.68
C GLU A 89 21.56 -10.18 -1.07
N LYS A 90 20.73 -9.77 -0.09
CA LYS A 90 19.37 -9.26 -0.34
C LYS A 90 19.37 -8.12 -1.35
N CYS A 91 18.47 -8.20 -2.33
CA CYS A 91 18.33 -7.21 -3.40
C CYS A 91 16.98 -7.32 -4.12
N PHE A 92 16.72 -6.45 -5.10
CA PHE A 92 15.57 -6.52 -5.99
C PHE A 92 15.95 -6.96 -7.40
N VAL A 93 15.25 -7.98 -7.89
CA VAL A 93 15.33 -8.44 -9.29
C VAL A 93 14.00 -8.17 -9.96
N THR A 94 14.03 -7.44 -11.08
CA THR A 94 12.85 -7.11 -11.87
C THR A 94 12.86 -7.89 -13.18
N ILE A 95 11.83 -8.68 -13.44
CA ILE A 95 11.63 -9.33 -14.74
C ILE A 95 10.87 -8.36 -15.65
N LYS A 96 11.49 -7.96 -16.75
CA LYS A 96 10.88 -7.12 -17.79
C LYS A 96 10.48 -7.98 -18.98
N ALA A 97 9.31 -7.73 -19.54
CA ALA A 97 8.91 -8.23 -20.86
C ALA A 97 8.28 -7.10 -21.69
N LEU A 98 8.43 -7.19 -23.02
CA LEU A 98 7.83 -6.26 -23.97
C LEU A 98 6.60 -6.88 -24.63
N VAL A 99 5.51 -6.12 -24.71
CA VAL A 99 4.23 -6.54 -25.31
C VAL A 99 3.96 -5.70 -26.55
N PRO A 100 3.83 -6.30 -27.76
CA PRO A 100 3.56 -5.59 -29.00
C PRO A 100 2.23 -4.82 -28.97
N PRO A 101 2.16 -3.61 -29.58
CA PRO A 101 0.93 -2.83 -29.59
C PRO A 101 -0.14 -3.34 -30.57
N GLU A 102 0.25 -4.10 -31.61
CA GLU A 102 -0.66 -4.68 -32.60
C GLU A 102 -1.51 -5.82 -32.00
N ASN A 103 -0.96 -6.52 -31.01
CA ASN A 103 -1.64 -7.57 -30.26
C ASN A 103 -1.23 -7.46 -28.77
N PRO A 104 -1.96 -6.67 -27.95
CA PRO A 104 -1.60 -6.37 -26.56
C PRO A 104 -1.92 -7.54 -25.59
N THR A 105 -1.53 -8.76 -25.95
CA THR A 105 -1.71 -9.99 -25.16
C THR A 105 -0.38 -10.50 -24.63
N TYR A 106 -0.38 -11.13 -23.45
CA TYR A 106 0.79 -11.77 -22.84
C TYR A 106 0.38 -13.00 -22.02
N PRO A 107 1.24 -14.02 -21.85
CA PRO A 107 0.92 -15.16 -20.98
C PRO A 107 0.85 -14.73 -19.52
N SER A 108 -0.22 -15.12 -18.83
CA SER A 108 -0.46 -14.81 -17.42
C SER A 108 0.51 -15.56 -16.51
N VAL A 109 1.07 -14.84 -15.55
CA VAL A 109 1.90 -15.37 -14.46
C VAL A 109 1.02 -15.89 -13.31
N THR A 110 -0.20 -15.36 -13.15
CA THR A 110 -1.12 -15.68 -12.05
C THR A 110 -1.39 -17.18 -11.81
N PRO A 111 -1.54 -18.05 -12.82
CA PRO A 111 -1.68 -19.50 -12.61
C PRO A 111 -0.51 -20.17 -11.87
N PHE A 112 0.67 -19.54 -11.89
CA PHE A 112 1.89 -20.04 -11.25
C PHE A 112 2.25 -19.24 -9.99
N VAL A 113 1.93 -17.95 -9.94
CA VAL A 113 2.20 -17.04 -8.82
C VAL A 113 0.91 -16.26 -8.47
N PRO A 114 0.11 -16.73 -7.50
CA PRO A 114 -1.20 -16.12 -7.19
C PRO A 114 -1.15 -14.63 -6.84
N ALA A 115 -0.04 -14.15 -6.26
CA ALA A 115 0.20 -12.74 -5.99
C ALA A 115 0.08 -11.80 -7.21
N CYS A 116 0.22 -12.31 -8.45
CA CYS A 116 0.09 -11.52 -9.68
C CYS A 116 -1.36 -11.12 -10.02
N VAL A 117 -2.38 -11.79 -9.45
CA VAL A 117 -3.79 -11.72 -9.91
C VAL A 117 -4.35 -10.30 -10.00
N TRP A 118 -4.03 -9.44 -9.04
CA TRP A 118 -4.50 -8.05 -9.04
C TRP A 118 -3.74 -7.18 -10.04
N TYR A 119 -2.43 -7.37 -10.14
CA TYR A 119 -1.59 -6.55 -11.02
C TYR A 119 -1.89 -6.80 -12.50
N GLU A 120 -2.17 -8.05 -12.89
CA GLU A 120 -2.52 -8.39 -14.27
C GLU A 120 -3.92 -7.84 -14.65
N ARG A 121 -4.88 -7.85 -13.71
CA ARG A 121 -6.19 -7.18 -13.87
C ARG A 121 -6.05 -5.66 -13.98
N GLU A 122 -5.17 -5.05 -13.19
CA GLU A 122 -4.90 -3.61 -13.27
C GLU A 122 -4.16 -3.23 -14.57
N ALA A 123 -3.30 -4.09 -15.09
CA ALA A 123 -2.68 -3.90 -16.41
C ALA A 123 -3.73 -3.93 -17.54
N TYR A 124 -4.76 -4.77 -17.43
CA TYR A 124 -5.92 -4.74 -18.31
C TYR A 124 -6.73 -3.43 -18.16
N ASP A 125 -7.14 -3.06 -16.95
CA ASP A 125 -7.94 -1.85 -16.73
C ASP A 125 -7.19 -0.57 -17.15
N MET A 126 -5.93 -0.41 -16.77
CA MET A 126 -5.18 0.84 -16.97
C MET A 126 -4.56 0.98 -18.38
N PHE A 127 -4.23 -0.14 -19.03
CA PHE A 127 -3.47 -0.18 -20.29
C PHE A 127 -4.06 -1.12 -21.35
N GLY A 128 -5.14 -1.84 -21.09
CA GLY A 128 -5.76 -2.78 -22.04
C GLY A 128 -4.85 -3.94 -22.43
N LEU A 129 -3.95 -4.35 -21.53
CA LEU A 129 -3.05 -5.49 -21.74
C LEU A 129 -3.73 -6.77 -21.23
N VAL A 130 -3.95 -7.75 -22.11
CA VAL A 130 -4.73 -8.94 -21.81
C VAL A 130 -3.81 -10.09 -21.40
N ALA A 131 -3.94 -10.54 -20.16
CA ALA A 131 -3.23 -11.71 -19.65
C ALA A 131 -3.96 -13.02 -20.04
N GLU A 132 -3.34 -13.81 -20.92
CA GLU A 132 -3.87 -15.10 -21.37
C GLU A 132 -3.67 -16.17 -20.28
N GLY A 133 -4.75 -16.84 -19.88
CA GLY A 133 -4.75 -17.80 -18.76
C GLY A 133 -5.09 -17.20 -17.39
N LEU A 134 -5.28 -15.87 -17.28
CA LEU A 134 -5.70 -15.21 -16.04
C LEU A 134 -7.04 -15.78 -15.52
N PRO A 135 -7.11 -16.30 -14.27
CA PRO A 135 -8.33 -16.94 -13.74
C PRO A 135 -9.51 -15.99 -13.49
N ASP A 136 -9.25 -14.79 -12.95
CA ASP A 136 -10.28 -13.75 -12.72
C ASP A 136 -10.02 -12.58 -13.68
N LYS A 137 -10.84 -12.50 -14.74
CA LYS A 137 -10.75 -11.49 -15.79
C LYS A 137 -11.64 -10.26 -15.56
N ARG A 138 -12.32 -10.18 -14.41
CA ARG A 138 -13.19 -9.05 -14.08
C ARG A 138 -12.36 -7.78 -13.90
N ARG A 139 -12.95 -6.61 -14.19
CA ARG A 139 -12.36 -5.31 -13.86
C ARG A 139 -11.97 -5.27 -12.38
N LEU A 140 -10.92 -4.52 -12.05
CA LEU A 140 -10.42 -4.40 -10.68
C LEU A 140 -10.56 -2.98 -10.16
N VAL A 141 -10.12 -2.00 -10.96
CA VAL A 141 -9.87 -0.63 -10.54
C VAL A 141 -10.85 0.36 -11.15
N LEU A 142 -11.20 0.18 -12.42
CA LEU A 142 -12.17 1.03 -13.10
C LEU A 142 -13.60 0.66 -12.70
N SER A 143 -14.52 1.62 -12.79
CA SER A 143 -15.94 1.34 -12.59
C SER A 143 -16.48 0.47 -13.72
N ASP A 144 -17.55 -0.27 -13.43
CA ASP A 144 -18.06 -1.28 -14.34
C ASP A 144 -18.73 -0.66 -15.59
N ASP A 145 -19.19 0.58 -15.47
CA ASP A 145 -19.69 1.45 -16.56
C ASP A 145 -18.57 2.06 -17.45
N TRP A 146 -17.30 1.83 -17.14
CA TRP A 146 -16.20 2.50 -17.83
C TRP A 146 -16.02 2.01 -19.29
N PRO A 147 -15.87 2.91 -20.28
CA PRO A 147 -15.76 2.54 -21.70
C PRO A 147 -14.64 1.52 -21.98
N ASN A 148 -14.97 0.46 -22.72
CA ASN A 148 -14.07 -0.69 -22.95
C ASN A 148 -12.84 -0.38 -23.81
N ASP A 149 -12.86 0.72 -24.56
CA ASP A 149 -11.79 1.22 -25.43
C ASP A 149 -10.92 2.31 -24.78
N LEU A 150 -11.24 2.74 -23.55
CA LEU A 150 -10.61 3.86 -22.87
C LEU A 150 -9.70 3.39 -21.72
N PHE A 151 -8.39 3.58 -21.86
CA PHE A 151 -7.36 3.07 -20.95
C PHE A 151 -6.56 4.22 -20.33
N PRO A 152 -6.84 4.63 -19.08
CA PRO A 152 -6.37 5.92 -18.56
C PRO A 152 -4.87 6.16 -18.59
N LEU A 153 -4.04 5.12 -18.42
CA LEU A 153 -2.58 5.27 -18.33
C LEU A 153 -1.85 5.09 -19.68
N ARG A 154 -2.56 4.74 -20.76
CA ARG A 154 -2.01 4.92 -22.12
C ARG A 154 -1.76 6.40 -22.40
N LYS A 155 -0.70 6.71 -23.13
CA LYS A 155 -0.28 8.09 -23.43
C LYS A 155 -1.17 8.79 -24.46
N ASP A 156 -1.86 8.01 -25.30
CA ASP A 156 -2.70 8.45 -26.42
C ASP A 156 -4.23 8.33 -26.16
N SER A 157 -4.65 7.57 -25.13
CA SER A 157 -6.07 7.21 -24.97
C SER A 157 -6.97 8.35 -24.46
N MET A 158 -6.49 9.22 -23.56
CA MET A 158 -7.28 10.35 -23.04
C MET A 158 -6.46 11.50 -22.47
N ASP A 159 -7.01 12.71 -22.60
CA ASP A 159 -6.57 13.90 -21.84
C ASP A 159 -6.91 13.69 -20.35
N TYR A 160 -5.99 14.03 -19.45
CA TYR A 160 -6.16 13.88 -17.99
C TYR A 160 -7.31 14.73 -17.39
N ARG A 161 -7.88 15.68 -18.14
CA ARG A 161 -9.08 16.45 -17.77
C ARG A 161 -10.38 15.79 -18.20
N TYR A 162 -10.31 14.88 -19.17
CA TYR A 162 -11.48 14.14 -19.62
C TYR A 162 -11.87 13.14 -18.53
N ARG A 163 -13.17 12.99 -18.32
CA ARG A 163 -13.78 11.95 -17.50
C ARG A 163 -15.00 11.48 -18.29
N PRO A 164 -15.17 10.17 -18.53
CA PRO A 164 -16.39 9.64 -19.11
C PRO A 164 -17.62 10.07 -18.33
N ASP A 165 -18.70 10.36 -19.05
CA ASP A 165 -20.01 10.50 -18.43
C ASP A 165 -20.43 9.15 -17.83
N MET A 166 -21.04 9.20 -16.65
CA MET A 166 -21.57 8.00 -16.01
C MET A 166 -22.83 7.57 -16.75
N LEU A 167 -23.08 6.27 -16.85
CA LEU A 167 -24.34 5.78 -17.38
C LEU A 167 -25.50 6.19 -16.44
N GLU A 168 -26.71 6.28 -16.99
CA GLU A 168 -27.91 6.34 -16.14
C GLU A 168 -27.98 5.03 -15.33
N HIS A 169 -28.38 5.10 -14.06
CA HIS A 169 -28.37 3.95 -13.15
C HIS A 169 -29.08 2.69 -13.70
N GLN A 170 -30.15 2.87 -14.47
CA GLN A 170 -30.87 1.76 -15.15
C GLN A 170 -30.07 1.03 -16.24
N ASN A 171 -28.96 1.63 -16.69
CA ASN A 171 -28.04 1.14 -17.71
C ASN A 171 -26.63 0.87 -17.14
N GLU A 172 -26.38 1.14 -15.85
CA GLU A 172 -25.11 0.77 -15.20
C GLU A 172 -25.03 -0.76 -15.12
N PRO A 173 -23.95 -1.40 -15.62
CA PRO A 173 -23.79 -2.85 -15.51
C PRO A 173 -23.53 -3.25 -14.05
N GLU A 174 -24.27 -4.24 -13.56
CA GLU A 174 -24.00 -4.82 -12.24
C GLU A 174 -22.66 -5.57 -12.24
N TYR A 175 -21.86 -5.39 -11.19
CA TYR A 175 -20.64 -6.17 -11.00
C TYR A 175 -20.99 -7.65 -10.77
N GLU A 176 -20.44 -8.54 -11.61
CA GLU A 176 -20.65 -9.98 -11.48
C GLU A 176 -19.83 -10.55 -10.31
N PHE A 177 -20.47 -10.61 -9.15
CA PHE A 177 -19.99 -11.38 -8.01
C PHE A 177 -20.08 -12.88 -8.29
N LEU A 178 -19.17 -13.65 -7.67
CA LEU A 178 -19.30 -15.09 -7.56
C LEU A 178 -20.65 -15.44 -6.93
N ARG A 179 -21.25 -16.55 -7.36
CA ARG A 179 -22.49 -17.08 -6.78
C ARG A 179 -22.18 -18.38 -6.03
N PRO A 180 -22.69 -18.56 -4.80
CA PRO A 180 -22.42 -19.77 -4.04
C PRO A 180 -23.03 -21.00 -4.70
N GLN A 181 -22.31 -22.13 -4.65
CA GLN A 181 -22.80 -23.41 -5.15
C GLN A 181 -23.27 -24.28 -3.97
N GLY A 182 -24.58 -24.36 -3.76
CA GLY A 182 -25.18 -25.19 -2.73
C GLY A 182 -26.57 -24.71 -2.32
N ALA A 183 -27.49 -25.63 -2.02
CA ALA A 183 -28.89 -25.30 -1.75
C ALA A 183 -29.14 -24.51 -0.45
N ASN A 184 -28.17 -24.51 0.47
CA ASN A 184 -28.31 -23.91 1.82
C ASN A 184 -27.44 -22.66 2.03
N VAL A 185 -26.62 -22.26 1.04
CA VAL A 185 -25.69 -21.15 1.21
C VAL A 185 -26.40 -19.83 0.90
N THR A 186 -26.43 -18.94 1.89
CA THR A 186 -27.02 -17.60 1.80
C THR A 186 -25.94 -16.58 1.43
N ASP A 187 -26.26 -15.65 0.54
CA ASP A 187 -25.37 -14.57 0.12
C ASP A 187 -25.72 -13.27 0.86
N ILE A 188 -24.80 -12.80 1.71
CA ILE A 188 -25.00 -11.68 2.63
C ILE A 188 -24.09 -10.51 2.25
N PRO A 189 -24.65 -9.35 1.83
CA PRO A 189 -23.87 -8.17 1.51
C PRO A 189 -23.40 -7.44 2.78
N LEU A 190 -22.12 -7.08 2.79
CA LEU A 190 -21.49 -6.21 3.78
C LEU A 190 -20.86 -5.02 3.04
N GLY A 191 -21.41 -3.82 3.24
CA GLY A 191 -21.02 -2.63 2.49
C GLY A 191 -21.78 -2.47 1.15
N PRO A 192 -21.38 -1.53 0.26
CA PRO A 192 -20.25 -0.61 0.40
C PRO A 192 -20.43 0.46 1.48
N LEU A 193 -21.66 0.69 1.95
CA LEU A 193 -21.96 1.54 3.09
C LEU A 193 -22.41 0.66 4.27
N HIS A 194 -21.58 0.54 5.30
CA HIS A 194 -21.89 -0.25 6.50
C HIS A 194 -21.35 0.42 7.77
N VAL A 195 -22.06 0.27 8.90
CA VAL A 195 -21.72 0.94 10.17
C VAL A 195 -20.37 0.52 10.77
N THR A 196 -19.85 -0.65 10.37
CA THR A 196 -18.53 -1.16 10.78
C THR A 196 -17.47 -1.09 9.66
N ALA A 197 -17.74 -0.35 8.57
CA ALA A 197 -16.80 -0.18 7.47
C ALA A 197 -16.37 1.29 7.40
N ASP A 198 -15.12 1.57 7.77
CA ASP A 198 -14.59 2.94 7.88
C ASP A 198 -14.52 3.67 6.53
N GLU A 199 -14.37 2.92 5.44
CA GLU A 199 -14.37 3.40 4.05
C GLU A 199 -14.99 2.28 3.15
N PRO A 200 -15.30 2.51 1.86
CA PRO A 200 -16.21 1.68 1.09
C PRO A 200 -15.50 0.46 0.46
N GLY A 201 -15.84 -0.72 0.97
CA GLY A 201 -15.66 -2.00 0.31
C GLY A 201 -16.97 -2.79 0.34
N HIS A 202 -17.34 -3.41 -0.78
CA HIS A 202 -18.53 -4.24 -0.87
C HIS A 202 -18.09 -5.70 -0.87
N PHE A 203 -18.37 -6.40 0.23
CA PHE A 203 -18.08 -7.81 0.42
C PHE A 203 -19.39 -8.59 0.28
N ARG A 204 -19.35 -9.73 -0.40
CA ARG A 204 -20.42 -10.73 -0.45
C ARG A 204 -19.94 -11.92 0.35
N LEU A 205 -20.56 -12.16 1.50
CA LEU A 205 -20.23 -13.26 2.38
C LEU A 205 -21.18 -14.42 2.07
N PHE A 206 -20.62 -15.55 1.65
CA PHE A 206 -21.36 -16.77 1.39
C PHE A 206 -21.39 -17.60 2.67
N CYS A 207 -22.57 -17.78 3.25
CA CYS A 207 -22.73 -18.31 4.61
C CYS A 207 -23.63 -19.55 4.64
N ASP A 208 -23.21 -20.58 5.38
CA ASP A 208 -24.05 -21.71 5.79
C ASP A 208 -24.49 -21.47 7.24
N GLY A 209 -25.76 -21.07 7.42
CA GLY A 209 -26.21 -20.44 8.65
C GLY A 209 -25.40 -19.17 8.96
N ASP A 210 -24.80 -19.10 10.15
CA ASP A 210 -23.95 -17.98 10.59
C ASP A 210 -22.47 -18.11 10.17
N MET A 211 -22.07 -19.24 9.59
CA MET A 211 -20.67 -19.56 9.29
C MET A 211 -20.32 -19.17 7.85
N ILE A 212 -19.28 -18.35 7.69
CA ILE A 212 -18.80 -17.92 6.36
C ILE A 212 -18.03 -19.10 5.74
N VAL A 213 -18.58 -19.66 4.67
CA VAL A 213 -17.94 -20.73 3.90
C VAL A 213 -17.02 -20.17 2.82
N ASP A 214 -17.34 -19.01 2.26
CA ASP A 214 -16.54 -18.31 1.25
C ASP A 214 -16.92 -16.83 1.11
N ALA A 215 -16.16 -16.03 0.37
CA ALA A 215 -16.46 -14.63 0.11
C ALA A 215 -15.95 -14.14 -1.25
N ASP A 216 -16.61 -13.12 -1.79
CA ASP A 216 -16.14 -12.32 -2.92
C ASP A 216 -16.23 -10.82 -2.58
N TYR A 217 -15.51 -9.96 -3.30
CA TYR A 217 -15.51 -8.54 -2.99
C TYR A 217 -15.32 -7.64 -4.22
N ARG A 218 -15.93 -6.46 -4.15
CA ARG A 218 -15.69 -5.32 -5.02
C ARG A 218 -15.05 -4.22 -4.20
N LEU A 219 -13.88 -3.80 -4.65
CA LEU A 219 -13.09 -2.72 -4.07
C LEU A 219 -12.85 -1.66 -5.15
N PHE A 220 -11.95 -0.71 -4.88
CA PHE A 220 -11.59 0.38 -5.81
C PHE A 220 -12.73 1.29 -6.27
N TYR A 221 -13.89 1.26 -5.59
CA TYR A 221 -14.94 2.31 -5.64
C TYR A 221 -14.38 3.73 -5.62
N GLN A 222 -13.17 3.85 -5.09
CA GLN A 222 -12.50 5.11 -4.93
C GLN A 222 -11.70 5.61 -6.19
N HIS A 223 -11.06 4.78 -7.02
CA HIS A 223 -9.84 5.15 -7.79
C HIS A 223 -9.65 6.62 -8.29
N ARG A 224 -8.59 7.28 -7.81
CA ARG A 224 -8.26 8.72 -7.99
C ARG A 224 -7.64 9.16 -9.32
N GLY A 225 -7.03 8.26 -10.07
CA GLY A 225 -6.15 8.64 -11.19
C GLY A 225 -4.89 9.41 -10.77
N MET A 226 -4.37 9.20 -9.54
CA MET A 226 -3.20 9.93 -9.02
C MET A 226 -1.96 9.79 -9.91
N GLU A 227 -1.76 8.60 -10.48
CA GLU A 227 -0.66 8.30 -11.38
C GLU A 227 -0.73 9.16 -12.67
N LYS A 228 -1.90 9.21 -13.32
CA LYS A 228 -2.14 10.08 -14.49
C LYS A 228 -2.00 11.57 -14.15
N LEU A 229 -2.45 11.98 -12.96
CA LEU A 229 -2.30 13.36 -12.49
C LEU A 229 -0.83 13.76 -12.32
N ALA A 230 0.01 12.86 -11.79
CA ALA A 230 1.44 13.11 -11.61
C ALA A 230 2.14 13.35 -12.95
N GLU A 231 1.98 12.44 -13.92
CA GLU A 231 2.56 12.54 -15.26
C GLU A 231 2.22 13.86 -15.98
N ASN A 232 1.00 14.36 -15.76
CA ASN A 232 0.49 15.52 -16.51
C ASN A 232 0.71 16.86 -15.81
N ARG A 233 0.60 16.92 -14.48
CA ARG A 233 0.47 18.18 -13.73
C ARG A 233 1.48 18.41 -12.62
N MET A 234 2.19 17.39 -12.16
CA MET A 234 3.14 17.53 -11.05
C MET A 234 4.59 17.61 -11.55
N ASN A 235 5.41 18.37 -10.84
CA ASN A 235 6.85 18.20 -10.84
C ASN A 235 7.32 17.30 -9.69
N TYR A 236 8.61 16.92 -9.67
CA TYR A 236 9.13 15.98 -8.66
C TYR A 236 8.89 16.45 -7.21
N ASP A 237 9.09 17.74 -6.89
CA ASP A 237 8.76 18.28 -5.57
C ASP A 237 7.25 18.24 -5.27
N GLN A 238 6.42 18.46 -6.28
CA GLN A 238 4.96 18.38 -6.16
C GLN A 238 4.45 16.95 -5.97
N MET A 239 5.16 15.96 -6.50
CA MET A 239 4.83 14.54 -6.32
C MET A 239 4.91 14.13 -4.85
N GLY A 240 5.80 14.71 -4.05
CA GLY A 240 5.83 14.50 -2.59
C GLY A 240 4.48 14.83 -1.92
N TYR A 241 3.92 16.02 -2.16
CA TYR A 241 2.60 16.38 -1.61
C TYR A 241 1.46 15.54 -2.20
N LEU A 242 1.57 15.10 -3.45
CA LEU A 242 0.57 14.21 -4.06
C LEU A 242 0.61 12.83 -3.40
N ALA A 243 1.80 12.28 -3.18
CA ALA A 243 2.03 11.00 -2.51
C ALA A 243 1.53 11.02 -1.06
N GLU A 244 1.71 12.11 -0.31
CA GLU A 244 1.12 12.26 1.04
C GLU A 244 -0.41 12.11 1.07
N ARG A 245 -1.10 12.33 -0.05
CA ARG A 245 -2.56 12.22 -0.12
C ARG A 245 -3.03 10.81 -0.45
N VAL A 246 -2.13 9.88 -0.79
CA VAL A 246 -2.47 8.48 -1.12
C VAL A 246 -3.19 7.80 0.05
N CYS A 247 -2.71 8.03 1.28
CA CYS A 247 -3.33 7.53 2.51
C CYS A 247 -3.54 8.67 3.51
N GLY A 248 -4.68 8.70 4.19
CA GLY A 248 -4.97 9.67 5.27
C GLY A 248 -4.26 9.40 6.61
N ILE A 249 -3.34 8.42 6.68
CA ILE A 249 -2.69 7.94 7.93
C ILE A 249 -1.19 7.69 7.74
N CYS A 250 -0.77 7.05 6.64
CA CYS A 250 0.65 6.79 6.32
C CYS A 250 1.11 7.55 5.06
N GLY A 251 0.74 8.83 4.98
CA GLY A 251 1.05 9.70 3.83
C GLY A 251 2.54 10.00 3.73
N TYR A 252 3.23 10.17 4.86
CA TYR A 252 4.66 10.42 4.88
C TYR A 252 5.46 9.22 4.35
N ALA A 253 5.06 8.00 4.70
CA ALA A 253 5.65 6.78 4.13
C ALA A 253 5.51 6.74 2.58
N HIS A 254 4.37 7.18 2.03
CA HIS A 254 4.21 7.33 0.57
C HIS A 254 5.08 8.46 0.00
N ALA A 255 5.26 9.57 0.72
CA ALA A 255 6.08 10.68 0.28
C ALA A 255 7.57 10.33 0.22
N ILE A 256 8.09 9.62 1.23
CA ILE A 256 9.45 9.05 1.22
C ILE A 256 9.58 8.11 0.02
N ALA A 257 8.75 7.06 -0.09
CA ALA A 257 8.86 6.08 -1.16
C ALA A 257 8.77 6.72 -2.56
N CYS A 258 7.88 7.70 -2.74
CA CYS A 258 7.76 8.44 -4.00
C CYS A 258 9.04 9.22 -4.34
N ILE A 259 9.58 9.98 -3.40
CA ILE A 259 10.74 10.84 -3.67
C ILE A 259 12.03 10.02 -3.72
N GLU A 260 12.21 9.03 -2.84
CA GLU A 260 13.36 8.13 -2.83
C GLU A 260 13.47 7.32 -4.13
N ALA A 261 12.34 6.94 -4.76
CA ALA A 261 12.37 6.29 -6.08
C ALA A 261 12.96 7.23 -7.16
N ALA A 262 12.64 8.52 -7.11
CA ALA A 262 13.24 9.51 -8.01
C ALA A 262 14.72 9.79 -7.67
N GLU A 263 15.09 9.79 -6.39
CA GLU A 263 16.47 9.97 -5.90
C GLU A 263 17.36 8.77 -6.27
N LYS A 264 16.88 7.53 -6.11
CA LYS A 264 17.58 6.30 -6.54
C LYS A 264 17.80 6.23 -8.05
N ALA A 265 16.82 6.68 -8.85
CA ALA A 265 16.95 6.71 -10.32
C ALA A 265 18.11 7.59 -10.82
N ILE A 266 18.69 8.45 -9.98
CA ILE A 266 19.87 9.28 -10.28
C ILE A 266 21.05 9.03 -9.34
N ASN A 267 20.99 7.97 -8.53
CA ASN A 267 21.97 7.62 -7.50
C ASN A 267 22.32 8.83 -6.59
N LEU A 268 21.29 9.56 -6.15
CA LEU A 268 21.41 10.69 -5.23
C LEU A 268 21.28 10.20 -3.77
N GLU A 269 22.37 10.26 -3.01
CA GLU A 269 22.31 10.11 -1.56
C GLU A 269 21.97 11.46 -0.90
N ILE A 270 20.86 11.50 -0.17
CA ILE A 270 20.45 12.68 0.59
C ILE A 270 21.21 12.80 1.92
N PRO A 271 21.35 14.01 2.51
CA PRO A 271 22.09 14.17 3.76
C PRO A 271 21.57 13.32 4.93
N ALA A 272 22.48 12.74 5.71
CA ALA A 272 22.13 11.82 6.81
C ALA A 272 21.17 12.41 7.87
N ARG A 273 21.18 13.73 8.06
CA ARG A 273 20.19 14.42 8.91
C ARG A 273 18.77 14.36 8.34
N ALA A 274 18.62 14.55 7.03
CA ALA A 274 17.33 14.42 6.36
C ALA A 274 16.82 12.97 6.40
N GLN A 275 17.70 11.99 6.20
CA GLN A 275 17.39 10.56 6.38
C GLN A 275 16.84 10.27 7.79
N ALA A 276 17.49 10.81 8.84
CA ALA A 276 17.05 10.59 10.23
C ALA A 276 15.66 11.20 10.50
N ILE A 277 15.41 12.43 10.04
CA ILE A 277 14.11 13.09 10.19
C ILE A 277 13.03 12.36 9.37
N ARG A 278 13.37 11.80 8.18
CA ARG A 278 12.45 10.95 7.41
C ARG A 278 12.01 9.73 8.21
N VAL A 279 12.96 9.02 8.82
CA VAL A 279 12.68 7.86 9.70
C VAL A 279 11.84 8.25 10.92
N ILE A 280 12.17 9.35 11.61
CA ILE A 280 11.41 9.86 12.77
C ILE A 280 9.93 10.07 12.38
N CYS A 281 9.66 10.77 11.28
CA CYS A 281 8.29 11.01 10.82
C CYS A 281 7.57 9.72 10.43
N SER A 282 8.24 8.78 9.75
CA SER A 282 7.66 7.48 9.38
C SER A 282 7.28 6.64 10.61
N GLU A 283 8.07 6.69 11.68
CA GLU A 283 7.75 5.97 12.92
C GLU A 283 6.69 6.71 13.78
N ILE A 284 6.58 8.04 13.67
CA ILE A 284 5.44 8.79 14.23
C ILE A 284 4.12 8.39 13.55
N GLU A 285 4.11 8.19 12.22
CA GLU A 285 2.95 7.62 11.52
C GLU A 285 2.64 6.19 11.99
N ARG A 286 3.67 5.39 12.33
CA ARG A 286 3.49 4.05 12.91
C ARG A 286 2.83 4.09 14.27
N LEU A 287 3.28 4.97 15.18
CA LEU A 287 2.59 5.24 16.45
C LEU A 287 1.12 5.60 16.22
N HIS A 288 0.85 6.49 15.26
CA HIS A 288 -0.49 6.97 14.95
C HIS A 288 -1.44 5.90 14.36
N SER A 289 -0.93 5.02 13.49
CA SER A 289 -1.72 3.97 12.81
C SER A 289 -1.98 2.77 13.72
N HIS A 290 -0.97 2.32 14.47
CA HIS A 290 -1.13 1.15 15.36
C HIS A 290 -2.10 1.45 16.50
N LEU A 291 -2.05 2.65 17.10
CA LEU A 291 -3.05 3.08 18.07
C LEU A 291 -4.45 3.17 17.47
N LEU A 292 -4.59 3.65 16.24
CA LEU A 292 -5.89 3.64 15.54
C LEU A 292 -6.41 2.22 15.37
N ASN A 293 -5.59 1.30 14.90
CA ASN A 293 -6.01 -0.07 14.63
C ASN A 293 -6.38 -0.86 15.88
N ILE A 294 -5.58 -0.76 16.96
CA ILE A 294 -5.89 -1.40 18.24
C ILE A 294 -7.17 -0.78 18.85
N GLY A 295 -7.35 0.53 18.73
CA GLY A 295 -8.58 1.21 19.14
C GLY A 295 -9.82 0.69 18.39
N LEU A 296 -9.79 0.68 17.06
CA LEU A 296 -10.91 0.20 16.24
C LEU A 296 -11.21 -1.29 16.50
N ALA A 297 -10.18 -2.13 16.70
CA ALA A 297 -10.37 -3.52 17.05
C ALA A 297 -11.06 -3.72 18.41
N CYS A 298 -10.91 -2.78 19.35
CA CYS A 298 -11.68 -2.74 20.59
C CYS A 298 -13.12 -2.29 20.32
N GLU A 299 -13.31 -1.21 19.55
CA GLU A 299 -14.62 -0.64 19.20
C GLU A 299 -15.54 -1.64 18.49
N VAL A 300 -15.05 -2.28 17.42
CA VAL A 300 -15.81 -3.26 16.61
C VAL A 300 -16.23 -4.49 17.44
N THR A 301 -15.53 -4.77 18.53
CA THR A 301 -15.89 -5.84 19.50
C THR A 301 -16.71 -5.35 20.70
N GLY A 302 -16.99 -4.06 20.81
CA GLY A 302 -17.86 -3.45 21.83
C GLY A 302 -17.15 -2.77 23.01
N ASN A 303 -15.81 -2.75 23.05
CA ASN A 303 -15.04 -2.13 24.13
C ASN A 303 -14.73 -0.64 23.84
N TYR A 304 -15.79 0.16 23.88
CA TYR A 304 -15.73 1.61 23.66
C TYR A 304 -14.83 2.34 24.68
N THR A 305 -14.71 1.83 25.91
CA THR A 305 -13.85 2.45 26.93
C THR A 305 -12.37 2.36 26.53
N ALA A 306 -11.89 1.17 26.15
CA ALA A 306 -10.52 1.01 25.65
C ALA A 306 -10.27 1.89 24.41
N PHE A 307 -11.19 1.87 23.43
CA PHE A 307 -11.14 2.74 22.25
C PHE A 307 -10.91 4.22 22.61
N MET A 308 -11.72 4.78 23.51
CA MET A 308 -11.61 6.20 23.91
C MET A 308 -10.27 6.51 24.60
N HIS A 309 -9.77 5.62 25.45
CA HIS A 309 -8.46 5.80 26.10
C HIS A 309 -7.30 5.69 25.09
N ILE A 310 -7.37 4.77 24.13
CA ILE A 310 -6.36 4.62 23.06
C ILE A 310 -6.37 5.85 22.15
N PHE A 311 -7.54 6.35 21.75
CA PHE A 311 -7.65 7.55 20.92
C PHE A 311 -7.16 8.81 21.64
N ARG A 312 -7.36 8.92 22.95
CA ARG A 312 -6.75 9.96 23.80
C ARG A 312 -5.22 9.88 23.79
N ILE A 313 -4.63 8.68 23.83
CA ILE A 313 -3.16 8.52 23.74
C ILE A 313 -2.66 8.87 22.32
N ARG A 314 -3.42 8.50 21.28
CA ARG A 314 -3.10 8.80 19.89
C ARG A 314 -2.99 10.29 19.59
N GLU A 315 -3.68 11.15 20.33
CA GLU A 315 -3.51 12.61 20.24
C GLU A 315 -2.07 13.06 20.54
N TYR A 316 -1.35 12.39 21.44
CA TYR A 316 0.06 12.68 21.70
C TYR A 316 0.95 12.37 20.49
N SER A 317 0.69 11.28 19.75
CA SER A 317 1.43 10.98 18.51
C SER A 317 1.18 12.04 17.42
N MET A 318 -0.05 12.56 17.33
CA MET A 318 -0.36 13.67 16.42
C MET A 318 0.28 14.99 16.87
N LYS A 319 0.41 15.22 18.19
CA LYS A 319 1.11 16.39 18.73
C LYS A 319 2.62 16.33 18.49
N LEU A 320 3.21 15.13 18.56
CA LEU A 320 4.59 14.88 18.17
C LEU A 320 4.81 15.16 16.67
N ALA A 321 3.89 14.72 15.80
CA ALA A 321 3.94 15.02 14.37
C ALA A 321 3.86 16.54 14.08
N GLU A 322 2.94 17.24 14.77
CA GLU A 322 2.78 18.70 14.71
C GLU A 322 4.06 19.42 15.11
N LEU A 323 4.75 18.94 16.16
CA LEU A 323 5.99 19.52 16.67
C LEU A 323 7.16 19.35 15.68
N VAL A 324 7.29 18.17 15.06
CA VAL A 324 8.39 17.86 14.13
C VAL A 324 8.21 18.54 12.77
N THR A 325 6.98 18.66 12.28
CA THR A 325 6.70 19.06 10.88
C THR A 325 5.91 20.37 10.73
N GLY A 326 5.17 20.78 11.76
CA GLY A 326 4.10 21.80 11.68
C GLY A 326 2.72 21.26 11.26
N GLY A 327 2.60 19.98 10.91
CA GLY A 327 1.37 19.34 10.45
C GLY A 327 1.00 18.10 11.27
N ARG A 328 -0.29 17.83 11.44
CA ARG A 328 -0.79 16.67 12.22
C ARG A 328 -1.02 15.39 11.41
N LYS A 329 -1.09 15.49 10.07
CA LYS A 329 -1.36 14.37 9.13
C LYS A 329 -0.82 14.62 7.71
N THR A 330 -1.01 15.84 7.19
CA THR A 330 -0.37 16.27 5.94
C THR A 330 0.78 17.18 6.33
N TYR A 331 1.99 16.83 5.93
CA TYR A 331 3.23 17.36 6.50
C TYR A 331 3.94 18.25 5.48
N GLY A 332 3.99 17.78 4.24
CA GLY A 332 4.66 18.37 3.11
C GLY A 332 6.17 18.58 3.31
N SER A 333 6.86 17.87 4.21
CA SER A 333 8.28 18.17 4.43
C SER A 333 9.23 17.48 3.43
N VAL A 334 8.81 16.39 2.79
CA VAL A 334 9.62 15.66 1.79
C VAL A 334 9.65 16.39 0.45
N VAL A 335 10.86 16.61 -0.09
CA VAL A 335 11.14 17.17 -1.42
C VAL A 335 12.33 16.45 -2.04
N MET A 336 12.50 16.59 -3.36
CA MET A 336 13.59 15.95 -4.09
C MET A 336 14.95 16.45 -3.56
N GLY A 337 15.78 15.52 -3.08
CA GLY A 337 17.09 15.82 -2.51
C GLY A 337 17.10 16.04 -0.99
N GLY A 338 15.98 15.89 -0.28
CA GLY A 338 15.96 15.93 1.18
C GLY A 338 14.64 16.39 1.80
N LEU A 339 14.70 17.46 2.60
CA LEU A 339 13.58 18.02 3.38
C LEU A 339 13.50 19.55 3.31
N ARG A 340 12.29 20.11 3.48
CA ARG A 340 12.02 21.56 3.53
C ARG A 340 12.22 22.21 4.90
N ARG A 341 12.18 21.43 5.99
CA ARG A 341 12.22 21.91 7.38
C ARG A 341 13.18 21.05 8.19
N ASP A 342 13.97 21.72 9.02
CA ASP A 342 14.80 21.08 10.06
C ASP A 342 14.10 21.12 11.42
N ILE A 343 14.55 20.28 12.35
CA ILE A 343 14.13 20.25 13.75
C ILE A 343 15.18 20.87 14.68
N THR A 344 14.71 21.62 15.67
CA THR A 344 15.52 22.31 16.68
C THR A 344 15.73 21.44 17.93
N GLY A 345 16.77 21.73 18.71
CA GLY A 345 17.03 21.03 19.98
C GLY A 345 15.90 21.19 21.02
N VAL A 346 15.10 22.26 20.93
CA VAL A 346 13.91 22.45 21.78
C VAL A 346 12.81 21.47 21.39
N GLU A 347 12.52 21.33 20.09
CA GLU A 347 11.53 20.38 19.58
C GLU A 347 11.94 18.93 19.90
N ILE A 348 13.23 18.59 19.81
CA ILE A 348 13.75 17.27 20.23
C ILE A 348 13.49 17.02 21.72
N LYS A 349 13.78 17.98 22.60
CA LYS A 349 13.59 17.83 24.04
C LYS A 349 12.12 17.63 24.43
N GLU A 350 11.19 18.37 23.80
CA GLU A 350 9.76 18.18 24.04
C GLU A 350 9.24 16.88 23.41
N SER A 351 9.78 16.47 22.25
CA SER A 351 9.47 15.19 21.61
C SER A 351 9.75 14.00 22.52
N LEU A 352 10.91 13.99 23.20
CA LEU A 352 11.30 12.93 24.14
C LEU A 352 10.34 12.81 25.35
N LYS A 353 9.77 13.92 25.83
CA LYS A 353 8.73 13.89 26.88
C LYS A 353 7.43 13.30 26.37
N ILE A 354 7.00 13.69 25.17
CA ILE A 354 5.77 13.16 24.54
C ILE A 354 5.91 11.66 24.30
N LEU A 355 7.06 11.19 23.82
CA LEU A 355 7.37 9.77 23.67
C LEU A 355 7.28 9.03 24.99
N GLN A 356 7.80 9.56 26.10
CA GLN A 356 7.65 8.93 27.41
C GLN A 356 6.18 8.80 27.85
N THR A 357 5.36 9.83 27.59
CA THR A 357 3.93 9.82 27.91
C THR A 357 3.17 8.76 27.10
N ILE A 358 3.49 8.60 25.81
CA ILE A 358 2.93 7.54 24.96
C ILE A 358 3.38 6.18 25.50
N ASP A 359 4.68 5.99 25.68
CA ASP A 359 5.31 4.73 26.07
C ASP A 359 4.71 4.12 27.35
N THR A 360 4.47 4.96 28.38
CA THR A 360 3.85 4.52 29.64
C THR A 360 2.35 4.26 29.51
N GLN A 361 1.59 5.17 28.89
CA GLN A 361 0.12 5.03 28.84
C GLN A 361 -0.36 3.96 27.85
N VAL A 362 0.45 3.60 26.85
CA VAL A 362 0.15 2.47 25.95
C VAL A 362 0.17 1.16 26.70
N ASP A 363 1.15 0.95 27.59
CA ASP A 363 1.27 -0.28 28.37
C ASP A 363 0.09 -0.43 29.35
N GLU A 364 -0.24 0.64 30.10
CA GLU A 364 -1.39 0.68 31.03
C GLU A 364 -2.71 0.26 30.39
N ILE A 365 -2.97 0.68 29.15
CA ILE A 365 -4.21 0.35 28.43
C ILE A 365 -4.11 -1.00 27.72
N TRP A 366 -2.94 -1.38 27.20
CA TRP A 366 -2.74 -2.68 26.58
C TRP A 366 -2.89 -3.81 27.59
N ASP A 367 -2.29 -3.70 28.78
CA ASP A 367 -2.42 -4.69 29.84
C ASP A 367 -3.88 -4.86 30.28
N ALA A 368 -4.61 -3.75 30.47
CA ALA A 368 -6.04 -3.77 30.80
C ALA A 368 -6.92 -4.41 29.70
N VAL A 369 -6.53 -4.26 28.43
CA VAL A 369 -7.18 -4.90 27.27
C VAL A 369 -6.85 -6.41 27.22
N MET A 370 -5.62 -6.79 27.55
CA MET A 370 -5.16 -8.18 27.54
C MET A 370 -5.72 -9.01 28.70
N ASP A 371 -5.99 -8.39 29.85
CA ASP A 371 -6.65 -9.02 31.00
C ASP A 371 -8.14 -9.31 30.76
N ASP A 372 -8.83 -8.60 29.84
CA ASP A 372 -10.22 -8.88 29.51
C ASP A 372 -10.36 -10.13 28.63
N LYS A 373 -10.66 -11.25 29.29
CA LYS A 373 -10.95 -12.54 28.65
C LYS A 373 -12.09 -12.48 27.62
N ARG A 374 -13.03 -11.52 27.70
CA ARG A 374 -14.10 -11.34 26.71
C ARG A 374 -13.53 -10.73 25.43
N GLN A 375 -12.67 -9.73 25.58
CA GLN A 375 -11.93 -9.08 24.49
C GLN A 375 -11.05 -10.09 23.74
N ILE A 376 -10.22 -10.82 24.49
CA ILE A 376 -9.33 -11.84 23.91
C ILE A 376 -10.09 -12.97 23.20
N LYS A 377 -11.27 -13.37 23.71
CA LYS A 377 -12.12 -14.37 23.04
C LYS A 377 -12.64 -13.88 21.66
N ARG A 378 -12.77 -12.57 21.42
CA ARG A 378 -13.14 -12.03 20.10
C ARG A 378 -11.97 -11.89 19.13
N TRP A 379 -10.73 -11.94 19.59
CA TRP A 379 -9.54 -11.76 18.75
C TRP A 379 -8.77 -13.06 18.47
N LYS A 380 -8.77 -13.99 19.43
CA LYS A 380 -8.02 -15.25 19.32
C LYS A 380 -8.74 -16.27 18.44
N GLY A 381 -8.02 -16.82 17.46
CA GLY A 381 -8.55 -17.80 16.49
C GLY A 381 -9.47 -17.19 15.43
N VAL A 382 -9.64 -15.86 15.40
CA VAL A 382 -10.47 -15.15 14.42
C VAL A 382 -9.61 -14.65 13.28
N GLY A 383 -10.09 -14.77 12.04
CA GLY A 383 -9.43 -14.24 10.85
C GLY A 383 -8.06 -14.86 10.57
N ILE A 384 -7.92 -16.17 10.72
CA ILE A 384 -6.62 -16.85 10.56
C ILE A 384 -6.14 -16.71 9.11
N LEU A 385 -4.96 -16.13 8.92
CA LEU A 385 -4.19 -16.21 7.68
C LEU A 385 -3.17 -17.34 7.83
N ASP A 386 -3.33 -18.39 7.02
CA ASP A 386 -2.36 -19.48 6.98
C ASP A 386 -1.00 -19.02 6.42
N LYS A 387 0.08 -19.62 6.92
CA LYS A 387 1.46 -19.24 6.58
C LYS A 387 1.78 -19.46 5.10
N GLN A 388 1.30 -20.55 4.49
CA GLN A 388 1.48 -20.83 3.07
C GLN A 388 0.67 -19.85 2.21
N ILE A 389 -0.57 -19.54 2.60
CA ILE A 389 -1.39 -18.53 1.90
C ILE A 389 -0.74 -17.13 1.98
N ALA A 390 -0.19 -16.74 3.14
CA ALA A 390 0.57 -15.50 3.26
C ALA A 390 1.79 -15.44 2.33
N ARG A 391 2.47 -16.58 2.15
CA ARG A 391 3.62 -16.74 1.25
C ARG A 391 3.24 -16.64 -0.22
N ASP A 392 2.16 -17.29 -0.65
CA ASP A 392 1.71 -17.38 -2.06
C ASP A 392 1.07 -16.10 -2.59
N PHE A 393 0.46 -15.30 -1.70
CA PHE A 393 -0.12 -14.01 -2.06
C PHE A 393 0.81 -12.81 -1.77
N SER A 394 2.02 -13.04 -1.24
CA SER A 394 2.99 -11.98 -0.89
C SER A 394 2.40 -10.84 -0.06
N ALA A 395 1.66 -11.21 1.00
CA ALA A 395 1.15 -10.27 1.99
C ALA A 395 2.28 -9.47 2.68
N VAL A 396 1.95 -8.35 3.32
CA VAL A 396 2.92 -7.39 3.87
C VAL A 396 2.55 -6.93 5.27
N GLY A 397 3.55 -6.46 6.02
CA GLY A 397 3.34 -5.79 7.30
C GLY A 397 2.90 -6.72 8.44
N PRO A 398 2.13 -6.19 9.40
CA PRO A 398 1.59 -6.98 10.51
C PRO A 398 0.73 -8.18 10.08
N ASN A 399 0.20 -8.17 8.85
CA ASN A 399 -0.58 -9.29 8.30
C ASN A 399 0.28 -10.55 8.09
N ILE A 400 1.43 -10.41 7.42
CA ILE A 400 2.37 -11.51 7.20
C ILE A 400 3.19 -11.84 8.47
N ARG A 401 3.55 -10.82 9.26
CA ARG A 401 4.27 -10.98 10.54
C ARG A 401 3.43 -11.62 11.64
N GLY A 402 2.10 -11.47 11.62
CA GLY A 402 1.18 -12.17 12.51
C GLY A 402 1.00 -13.66 12.17
N SER A 403 1.48 -14.07 10.99
CA SER A 403 1.37 -15.43 10.43
C SER A 403 2.71 -16.19 10.45
N GLY A 404 3.67 -15.75 11.27
CA GLY A 404 4.95 -16.43 11.50
C GLY A 404 6.01 -16.24 10.42
N ILE A 405 5.90 -15.22 9.56
CA ILE A 405 6.90 -14.88 8.53
C ILE A 405 7.60 -13.56 8.90
N LYS A 406 8.92 -13.61 9.10
CA LYS A 406 9.76 -12.46 9.50
C LYS A 406 10.13 -11.56 8.31
N ARG A 407 9.12 -10.92 7.69
CA ARG A 407 9.28 -10.01 6.56
C ARG A 407 9.03 -8.56 7.00
N ASP A 408 10.01 -7.68 6.87
CA ASP A 408 9.90 -6.24 7.18
C ASP A 408 10.92 -5.43 6.38
N THR A 409 10.45 -4.48 5.57
CA THR A 409 11.31 -3.72 4.65
C THR A 409 12.44 -2.97 5.36
N ARG A 410 12.26 -2.52 6.61
CA ARG A 410 13.29 -1.80 7.38
C ARG A 410 14.46 -2.70 7.78
N TYR A 411 14.21 -4.00 7.90
CA TYR A 411 15.18 -5.02 8.21
C TYR A 411 15.76 -5.64 6.94
N ASP A 412 14.89 -6.03 6.00
CA ASP A 412 15.26 -6.74 4.78
C ASP A 412 15.99 -5.83 3.79
N HIS A 413 15.53 -4.59 3.61
CA HIS A 413 16.15 -3.60 2.71
C HIS A 413 16.29 -2.22 3.38
N PRO A 414 17.24 -2.06 4.33
CA PRO A 414 17.33 -0.84 5.14
C PRO A 414 17.55 0.43 4.30
N TYR A 415 16.53 1.29 4.26
CA TYR A 415 16.50 2.59 3.57
C TYR A 415 16.74 3.75 4.55
N ASP A 416 17.04 4.93 4.01
CA ASP A 416 17.39 6.14 4.79
C ASP A 416 18.31 5.80 5.99
N PHE A 417 17.91 6.21 7.20
CA PHE A 417 18.70 6.10 8.42
C PHE A 417 18.57 4.73 9.10
N PHE A 418 17.68 3.84 8.65
CA PHE A 418 17.53 2.49 9.23
C PHE A 418 18.83 1.69 9.16
N LYS A 419 19.70 1.98 8.18
CA LYS A 419 21.09 1.49 8.08
C LYS A 419 21.95 1.71 9.33
N LYS A 420 21.54 2.60 10.24
CA LYS A 420 22.25 2.96 11.48
C LYS A 420 21.46 2.65 12.76
N ILE A 421 20.25 2.11 12.64
CA ILE A 421 19.33 1.85 13.75
C ILE A 421 19.31 0.36 14.09
N LYS A 422 19.15 0.03 15.37
CA LYS A 422 19.00 -1.35 15.84
C LYS A 422 17.61 -1.55 16.41
N PHE A 423 16.88 -2.53 15.89
CA PHE A 423 15.55 -2.90 16.35
C PHE A 423 15.27 -4.37 16.01
N ASP A 424 14.34 -4.98 16.73
CA ASP A 424 13.90 -6.35 16.47
C ASP A 424 12.56 -6.35 15.71
N VAL A 425 12.43 -7.26 14.74
CA VAL A 425 11.19 -7.43 13.97
C VAL A 425 10.19 -8.24 14.81
N ALA A 426 9.04 -7.64 15.13
CA ALA A 426 7.97 -8.32 15.87
C ALA A 426 7.27 -9.37 14.99
N VAL A 427 7.27 -10.63 15.44
CA VAL A 427 6.59 -11.75 14.78
C VAL A 427 5.70 -12.46 15.80
N GLU A 428 4.56 -12.96 15.32
CA GLU A 428 3.64 -13.84 16.05
C GLU A 428 3.24 -15.02 15.14
N HIS A 429 2.77 -16.12 15.72
CA HIS A 429 2.55 -17.38 15.00
C HIS A 429 1.09 -17.85 14.94
N GLY A 430 0.14 -17.13 15.54
CA GLY A 430 -1.27 -17.54 15.59
C GLY A 430 -2.04 -17.30 14.29
N GLY A 431 -1.55 -16.44 13.39
CA GLY A 431 -2.21 -16.07 12.14
C GLY A 431 -3.49 -15.26 12.31
N ASP A 432 -3.93 -15.02 13.55
CA ASP A 432 -5.23 -14.45 13.92
C ASP A 432 -5.20 -12.94 14.19
N VAL A 433 -6.38 -12.35 14.43
CA VAL A 433 -6.52 -10.94 14.81
C VAL A 433 -5.67 -10.60 16.03
N LEU A 434 -5.64 -11.47 17.05
CA LEU A 434 -4.82 -11.28 18.25
C LEU A 434 -3.33 -11.13 17.89
N SER A 435 -2.79 -12.07 17.10
CA SER A 435 -1.40 -12.04 16.62
C SER A 435 -1.09 -10.74 15.85
N ARG A 436 -1.98 -10.34 14.93
CA ARG A 436 -1.85 -9.09 14.17
C ARG A 436 -1.90 -7.83 15.05
N LEU A 437 -2.62 -7.85 16.17
CA LEU A 437 -2.66 -6.73 17.13
C LEU A 437 -1.43 -6.73 18.05
N THR A 438 -0.98 -7.90 18.50
CA THR A 438 0.24 -8.03 19.32
C THR A 438 1.50 -7.61 18.56
N VAL A 439 1.60 -7.93 17.26
CA VAL A 439 2.68 -7.39 16.39
C VAL A 439 2.64 -5.86 16.38
N ARG A 440 1.46 -5.24 16.22
CA ARG A 440 1.32 -3.77 16.23
C ARG A 440 1.69 -3.15 17.58
N TYR A 441 1.32 -3.77 18.69
CA TYR A 441 1.75 -3.33 20.03
C TYR A 441 3.28 -3.41 20.20
N LYS A 442 3.90 -4.53 19.82
CA LYS A 442 5.38 -4.66 19.84
C LYS A 442 6.04 -3.63 18.92
N GLU A 443 5.47 -3.36 17.75
CA GLU A 443 5.94 -2.31 16.84
C GLU A 443 5.78 -0.90 17.43
N LEU A 444 4.75 -0.59 18.25
CA LEU A 444 4.65 0.69 18.96
C LEU A 444 5.88 0.92 19.85
N LYS A 445 6.25 -0.08 20.66
CA LYS A 445 7.43 -0.02 21.54
C LYS A 445 8.72 0.12 20.72
N SER A 446 8.82 -0.62 19.61
CA SER A 446 9.93 -0.49 18.66
C SER A 446 10.02 0.92 18.06
N SER A 447 8.91 1.54 17.63
CA SER A 447 8.89 2.92 17.12
C SER A 447 9.37 3.93 18.16
N VAL A 448 8.97 3.81 19.43
CA VAL A 448 9.47 4.67 20.50
C VAL A 448 11.00 4.54 20.64
N SER A 449 11.54 3.32 20.61
CA SER A 449 12.98 3.06 20.65
C SER A 449 13.71 3.64 19.42
N ILE A 450 13.19 3.41 18.22
CA ILE A 450 13.77 3.90 16.95
C ILE A 450 13.83 5.43 16.94
N ILE A 451 12.75 6.13 17.32
CA ILE A 451 12.72 7.59 17.34
C ILE A 451 13.74 8.16 18.34
N ARG A 452 13.92 7.52 19.51
CA ARG A 452 14.96 7.90 20.49
C ARG A 452 16.37 7.73 19.90
N GLN A 453 16.66 6.55 19.32
CA GLN A 453 17.94 6.29 18.64
C GLN A 453 18.21 7.29 17.50
N CYS A 454 17.19 7.67 16.71
CA CYS A 454 17.33 8.71 15.71
C CYS A 454 17.68 10.07 16.32
N PHE A 455 17.02 10.51 17.39
CA PHE A 455 17.38 11.78 18.06
C PHE A 455 18.78 11.76 18.68
N GLU A 456 19.27 10.61 19.13
CA GLU A 456 20.61 10.45 19.73
C GLU A 456 21.73 10.38 18.68
N LEU A 457 21.48 9.71 17.54
CA LEU A 457 22.50 9.43 16.51
C LEU A 457 22.47 10.39 15.31
N MET A 458 21.43 11.20 15.15
CA MET A 458 21.28 12.12 14.01
C MET A 458 22.40 13.19 14.01
N PRO A 459 23.17 13.31 12.91
CA PRO A 459 24.22 14.30 12.83
C PRO A 459 23.68 15.71 12.53
N GLN A 460 24.47 16.74 12.84
CA GLN A 460 24.17 18.13 12.50
C GLN A 460 24.73 18.49 11.11
N THR A 461 24.18 17.88 10.06
CA THR A 461 24.51 18.20 8.64
C THR A 461 23.47 19.12 8.00
N ALA A 462 23.67 19.49 6.74
CA ALA A 462 22.58 19.99 5.88
C ALA A 462 21.41 18.99 5.80
N ILE A 463 20.25 19.45 5.32
CA ILE A 463 19.02 18.66 5.13
C ILE A 463 18.55 18.57 3.67
N ILE A 464 19.31 19.13 2.72
CA ILE A 464 18.99 19.13 1.30
C ILE A 464 20.28 19.11 0.46
N GLU A 465 20.24 18.41 -0.66
CA GLU A 465 21.25 18.33 -1.73
C GLU A 465 20.57 18.66 -3.07
N ASP A 466 21.21 19.39 -4.00
CA ASP A 466 20.54 19.84 -5.24
C ASP A 466 20.46 18.73 -6.30
N PRO A 467 19.25 18.28 -6.71
CA PRO A 467 19.07 17.20 -7.69
C PRO A 467 19.16 17.66 -9.16
N LYS A 468 19.07 18.97 -9.45
CA LYS A 468 18.61 19.49 -10.77
C LYS A 468 19.45 19.07 -11.97
N LEU A 469 20.75 18.84 -11.78
CA LEU A 469 21.67 18.51 -12.87
C LEU A 469 21.78 16.99 -13.14
N ARG A 470 21.12 16.15 -12.35
CA ARG A 470 21.27 14.69 -12.40
C ARG A 470 20.09 13.95 -13.08
N ILE A 471 18.92 14.57 -13.15
CA ILE A 471 17.68 13.99 -13.73
C ILE A 471 17.86 13.73 -15.23
N LYS A 472 17.53 12.52 -15.68
CA LYS A 472 17.63 12.08 -17.08
C LYS A 472 16.35 11.37 -17.51
N PRO A 473 15.86 11.56 -18.74
CA PRO A 473 14.77 10.74 -19.27
C PRO A 473 15.12 9.25 -19.20
N GLU A 474 14.10 8.41 -19.09
CA GLU A 474 14.18 6.94 -19.15
C GLU A 474 14.91 6.26 -17.99
N ASN A 475 15.68 7.00 -17.18
CA ASN A 475 16.15 6.52 -15.88
C ASN A 475 14.95 6.14 -15.00
N TYR A 476 14.97 4.93 -14.43
CA TYR A 476 13.97 4.48 -13.47
C TYR A 476 14.60 3.80 -12.27
N ALA A 477 13.86 3.77 -11.16
CA ALA A 477 14.17 2.95 -9.99
C ALA A 477 12.89 2.69 -9.19
N LEU A 478 12.97 1.73 -8.27
CA LEU A 478 11.97 1.52 -7.23
C LEU A 478 12.49 2.01 -5.87
N ALA A 479 11.58 2.42 -5.01
CA ALA A 479 11.85 2.59 -3.59
C ALA A 479 10.67 2.06 -2.77
N TYR A 480 10.99 1.71 -1.53
CA TYR A 480 10.16 0.94 -0.65
C TYR A 480 10.28 1.49 0.76
N VAL A 481 9.16 1.53 1.48
CA VAL A 481 9.08 2.04 2.85
C VAL A 481 8.13 1.12 3.61
N GLU A 482 8.54 0.63 4.77
CA GLU A 482 7.63 -0.13 5.63
C GLU A 482 6.63 0.84 6.26
N ALA A 483 5.49 1.04 5.62
CA ALA A 483 4.37 1.74 6.24
C ALA A 483 3.83 0.90 7.43
N PRO A 484 2.97 1.46 8.29
CA PRO A 484 2.41 0.73 9.43
C PRO A 484 1.53 -0.47 9.04
N ARG A 485 1.11 -0.50 7.76
CA ARG A 485 0.33 -1.57 7.13
C ARG A 485 1.19 -2.61 6.39
N GLY A 486 2.49 -2.35 6.26
CA GLY A 486 3.45 -3.13 5.48
C GLY A 486 4.25 -2.31 4.48
N GLU A 487 5.11 -2.99 3.73
CA GLU A 487 5.83 -2.48 2.55
C GLU A 487 4.90 -1.67 1.62
N ASN A 488 5.16 -0.37 1.47
CA ASN A 488 4.70 0.47 0.36
C ASN A 488 5.80 0.46 -0.72
N VAL A 489 5.45 0.37 -2.00
CA VAL A 489 6.42 0.40 -3.11
C VAL A 489 6.02 1.45 -4.14
N HIS A 490 6.98 2.29 -4.52
CA HIS A 490 6.81 3.28 -5.57
C HIS A 490 7.88 3.02 -6.63
N TRP A 491 7.48 3.07 -7.90
CA TRP A 491 8.40 2.97 -9.04
C TRP A 491 8.21 4.22 -9.90
N ILE A 492 9.32 4.84 -10.29
CA ILE A 492 9.34 6.08 -11.08
C ILE A 492 10.28 5.89 -12.25
N MET A 493 9.77 6.16 -13.46
CA MET A 493 10.58 6.45 -14.64
C MET A 493 10.56 7.96 -14.90
N GLN A 494 11.75 8.54 -14.94
CA GLN A 494 11.97 9.96 -15.18
C GLN A 494 11.63 10.33 -16.64
N GLY A 495 11.00 11.49 -16.81
CA GLY A 495 10.71 12.08 -18.11
C GLY A 495 11.62 13.26 -18.38
N SER A 496 11.05 14.47 -18.41
CA SER A 496 11.87 15.69 -18.49
C SER A 496 12.41 16.09 -17.11
N ALA A 497 13.31 17.08 -17.09
CA ALA A 497 13.88 17.65 -15.86
C ALA A 497 12.85 18.12 -14.81
N GLN A 498 11.58 18.33 -15.21
CA GLN A 498 10.49 18.68 -14.29
C GLN A 498 9.31 17.71 -14.29
N LYS A 499 9.28 16.65 -15.12
CA LYS A 499 8.12 15.76 -15.20
C LYS A 499 8.52 14.30 -15.22
N VAL A 500 7.82 13.50 -14.42
CA VAL A 500 7.88 12.04 -14.46
C VAL A 500 7.25 11.52 -15.76
N TYR A 501 7.83 10.46 -16.35
CA TYR A 501 7.25 9.77 -17.49
C TYR A 501 6.13 8.81 -17.05
N ARG A 502 6.38 8.08 -15.96
CA ARG A 502 5.46 7.10 -15.36
C ARG A 502 5.76 6.99 -13.86
N TRP A 503 4.72 7.09 -13.02
CA TRP A 503 4.80 6.84 -11.58
C TRP A 503 3.77 5.78 -11.17
N ARG A 504 4.26 4.64 -10.69
CA ARG A 504 3.46 3.59 -10.07
C ARG A 504 3.50 3.72 -8.55
N CYS A 505 2.33 3.75 -7.92
CA CYS A 505 2.17 3.83 -6.46
C CYS A 505 1.43 2.58 -5.94
N ARG A 506 2.11 1.73 -5.17
CA ARG A 506 1.56 0.51 -4.57
C ARG A 506 1.51 0.65 -3.05
N ALA A 507 0.31 0.82 -2.50
CA ALA A 507 0.10 0.82 -1.05
C ALA A 507 0.14 -0.59 -0.47
N ALA A 508 0.58 -0.73 0.79
CA ALA A 508 0.68 -2.01 1.49
C ALA A 508 -0.62 -2.85 1.44
N THR A 509 -1.76 -2.21 1.68
CA THR A 509 -3.07 -2.90 1.69
C THR A 509 -3.39 -3.57 0.35
N TYR A 510 -2.86 -3.09 -0.78
CA TYR A 510 -3.04 -3.71 -2.10
C TYR A 510 -2.61 -5.19 -2.12
N ASN A 511 -1.48 -5.52 -1.49
CA ASN A 511 -1.01 -6.92 -1.38
C ASN A 511 -1.73 -7.72 -0.28
N ASN A 512 -2.36 -7.05 0.70
CA ASN A 512 -3.07 -7.74 1.78
C ASN A 512 -4.48 -8.19 1.35
N TRP A 513 -5.16 -7.42 0.48
CA TRP A 513 -6.52 -7.72 0.05
C TRP A 513 -6.71 -9.09 -0.63
N PRO A 514 -5.87 -9.57 -1.57
CA PRO A 514 -6.00 -10.91 -2.16
C PRO A 514 -6.07 -12.04 -1.13
N SER A 515 -5.37 -11.89 0.01
CA SER A 515 -5.36 -12.88 1.10
C SER A 515 -6.59 -12.85 2.01
N LEU A 516 -7.45 -11.82 1.91
CA LEU A 516 -8.58 -11.62 2.83
C LEU A 516 -9.67 -12.70 2.70
N ARG A 517 -9.93 -13.19 1.48
CA ARG A 517 -10.96 -14.22 1.23
C ARG A 517 -10.75 -15.45 2.12
N PHE A 518 -9.49 -15.89 2.26
CA PHE A 518 -9.10 -17.02 3.08
C PHE A 518 -9.26 -16.77 4.59
N GLN A 519 -9.11 -15.52 5.04
CA GLN A 519 -9.29 -15.16 6.43
C GLN A 519 -10.76 -15.17 6.88
N PHE A 520 -11.72 -15.05 5.95
CA PHE A 520 -13.14 -15.18 6.30
C PHE A 520 -13.56 -16.63 6.53
N HIS A 521 -12.92 -17.61 5.88
CA HIS A 521 -13.32 -19.02 5.93
C HIS A 521 -13.40 -19.55 7.37
N GLY A 522 -14.53 -20.19 7.72
CA GLY A 522 -14.72 -20.78 9.04
C GLY A 522 -14.95 -19.80 10.19
N ASN A 523 -15.12 -18.51 9.91
CA ASN A 523 -15.48 -17.48 10.91
C ASN A 523 -16.99 -17.18 10.87
N THR A 524 -17.51 -16.51 11.89
CA THR A 524 -18.91 -16.07 11.89
C THR A 524 -19.09 -14.73 11.17
N ILE A 525 -20.30 -14.46 10.68
CA ILE A 525 -20.67 -13.14 10.11
C ILE A 525 -20.34 -11.98 11.08
N ALA A 526 -20.51 -12.20 12.39
CA ALA A 526 -20.23 -11.21 13.43
C ALA A 526 -18.73 -10.87 13.59
N ASP A 527 -17.84 -11.67 13.01
CA ASP A 527 -16.39 -11.45 13.02
C ASP A 527 -15.88 -10.78 11.74
N ALA A 528 -16.64 -10.80 10.64
CA ALA A 528 -16.22 -10.28 9.33
C ALA A 528 -15.68 -8.84 9.38
N ALA A 529 -16.36 -7.96 10.12
CA ALA A 529 -15.94 -6.57 10.33
C ALA A 529 -14.57 -6.47 11.04
N LEU A 530 -14.34 -7.32 12.04
CA LEU A 530 -13.09 -7.36 12.80
C LEU A 530 -11.94 -7.91 11.94
N ILE A 531 -12.21 -8.92 11.10
CA ILE A 531 -11.22 -9.50 10.17
C ILE A 531 -10.74 -8.41 9.20
N VAL A 532 -11.68 -7.68 8.56
CA VAL A 532 -11.37 -6.52 7.72
C VAL A 532 -10.60 -5.45 8.48
N CYS A 533 -11.08 -5.04 9.68
CA CYS A 533 -10.41 -4.06 10.53
C CYS A 533 -8.95 -4.48 10.86
N SER A 534 -8.69 -5.76 11.11
CA SER A 534 -7.36 -6.25 11.50
C SER A 534 -6.29 -6.15 10.40
N LEU A 535 -6.68 -5.94 9.14
CA LEU A 535 -5.76 -5.62 8.05
C LEU A 535 -5.29 -4.15 8.07
N ASP A 536 -5.89 -3.30 8.91
CA ASP A 536 -5.72 -1.84 8.89
C ASP A 536 -5.90 -1.26 7.46
N PRO A 537 -7.07 -1.46 6.84
CA PRO A 537 -7.24 -1.20 5.42
C PRO A 537 -7.13 0.29 5.06
N CYS A 538 -6.52 0.57 3.91
CA CYS A 538 -6.54 1.89 3.28
C CYS A 538 -7.30 1.78 1.95
N TYR A 539 -8.52 2.30 1.92
CA TYR A 539 -9.36 2.38 0.72
C TYR A 539 -9.29 3.77 0.07
N SER A 540 -8.84 4.81 0.81
CA SER A 540 -8.89 6.28 0.59
C SER A 540 -8.45 6.90 -0.75
N CYS A 541 -8.32 6.11 -1.82
CA CYS A 541 -8.00 6.53 -3.18
C CYS A 541 -9.16 7.20 -3.98
N THR A 542 -9.98 8.09 -3.37
CA THR A 542 -11.26 8.84 -3.74
C THR A 542 -12.68 8.24 -3.70
N GLU A 543 -13.37 8.35 -2.56
CA GLU A 543 -14.83 8.45 -2.63
C GLU A 543 -15.30 9.59 -3.55
N ARG A 544 -16.38 9.33 -4.29
CA ARG A 544 -17.26 10.35 -4.88
C ARG A 544 -18.50 10.48 -4.00
N ILE A 545 -18.67 11.60 -3.32
CA ILE A 545 -19.93 11.91 -2.64
C ILE A 545 -20.94 12.39 -3.70
N THR A 546 -21.78 11.47 -4.16
CA THR A 546 -23.01 11.77 -4.90
C THR A 546 -24.18 11.65 -3.93
N LEU A 547 -24.94 12.73 -3.78
CA LEU A 547 -26.17 12.70 -3.01
C LEU A 547 -27.32 12.30 -3.92
N VAL A 548 -28.09 11.30 -3.49
CA VAL A 548 -29.28 10.81 -4.20
C VAL A 548 -30.50 11.08 -3.34
N ASP A 549 -31.45 11.85 -3.85
CA ASP A 549 -32.78 11.92 -3.24
C ASP A 549 -33.56 10.65 -3.57
N ILE A 550 -33.80 9.82 -2.56
CA ILE A 550 -34.46 8.51 -2.66
C ILE A 550 -35.91 8.63 -3.20
N LYS A 551 -36.57 9.79 -3.06
CA LYS A 551 -37.94 10.00 -3.54
C LYS A 551 -38.02 10.51 -4.98
N THR A 552 -37.05 11.31 -5.42
CA THR A 552 -37.06 11.93 -6.76
C THR A 552 -36.04 11.34 -7.72
N HIS A 553 -35.21 10.41 -7.26
CA HIS A 553 -34.07 9.81 -7.96
C HIS A 553 -33.05 10.83 -8.51
N LYS A 554 -33.10 12.09 -8.05
CA LYS A 554 -32.18 13.14 -8.48
C LYS A 554 -30.83 12.96 -7.80
N THR A 555 -29.78 12.96 -8.63
CA THR A 555 -28.39 12.90 -8.19
C THR A 555 -27.75 14.29 -8.22
N LYS A 556 -27.01 14.67 -7.18
CA LYS A 556 -26.21 15.91 -7.15
C LYS A 556 -24.83 15.61 -6.57
N ILE A 557 -23.80 15.88 -7.36
CA ILE A 557 -22.40 15.77 -6.93
C ILE A 557 -22.04 17.07 -6.18
N LEU A 558 -21.59 16.96 -4.93
CA LEU A 558 -21.11 18.13 -4.19
C LEU A 558 -19.70 18.51 -4.63
N THR A 559 -19.49 19.77 -5.02
CA THR A 559 -18.14 20.25 -5.29
C THR A 559 -17.46 20.74 -4.00
N ASN A 560 -16.13 20.74 -4.01
CA ASN A 560 -15.28 21.28 -2.94
C ASN A 560 -15.61 22.77 -2.66
N LYS A 561 -16.08 23.52 -3.67
CA LYS A 561 -16.49 24.91 -3.53
C LYS A 561 -17.76 25.03 -2.67
N ASP A 562 -18.78 24.24 -2.99
CA ASP A 562 -20.09 24.27 -2.32
C ASP A 562 -19.96 23.93 -0.83
N LEU A 563 -19.20 22.88 -0.51
CA LEU A 563 -18.89 22.49 0.86
C LEU A 563 -18.14 23.59 1.64
N LYS A 564 -17.13 24.22 1.02
CA LYS A 564 -16.38 25.32 1.65
C LYS A 564 -17.23 26.57 1.86
N GLU A 565 -18.15 26.87 0.95
CA GLU A 565 -19.02 28.04 1.05
C GLU A 565 -20.09 27.83 2.12
N PHE A 566 -20.71 26.64 2.18
CA PHE A 566 -21.67 26.28 3.21
C PHE A 566 -21.03 26.25 4.61
N CYS A 567 -19.90 25.57 4.80
CA CYS A 567 -19.24 25.48 6.11
C CYS A 567 -18.75 26.84 6.65
N LYS A 568 -18.42 27.79 5.76
CA LYS A 568 -18.02 29.15 6.16
C LYS A 568 -19.18 30.07 6.54
N THR A 569 -20.34 29.90 5.90
CA THR A 569 -21.45 30.86 5.99
C THR A 569 -22.65 30.34 6.76
N LEU A 570 -22.78 29.02 6.90
CA LEU A 570 -23.97 28.29 7.35
C LEU A 570 -25.25 28.66 6.59
N LYS A 571 -25.10 29.26 5.40
CA LYS A 571 -26.15 29.72 4.49
C LYS A 571 -25.99 28.99 3.15
N ASN A 572 -27.07 28.94 2.37
CA ASN A 572 -27.11 28.20 1.10
C ASN A 572 -26.75 26.72 1.28
N ASN A 573 -27.55 26.00 2.08
CA ASN A 573 -27.40 24.56 2.26
C ASN A 573 -27.37 23.86 0.88
N PRO A 574 -26.28 23.14 0.52
CA PRO A 574 -26.14 22.55 -0.80
C PRO A 574 -27.15 21.41 -1.06
N LEU A 575 -27.81 20.92 0.01
CA LEU A 575 -28.92 19.97 0.00
C LEU A 575 -30.28 20.61 -0.31
N LYS A 576 -30.38 21.94 -0.48
CA LYS A 576 -31.68 22.64 -0.59
C LYS A 576 -32.49 22.22 -1.82
N ASP A 577 -31.82 21.80 -2.89
CA ASP A 577 -32.44 21.39 -4.16
C ASP A 577 -32.67 19.85 -4.24
N LEU A 578 -32.42 19.13 -3.15
CA LEU A 578 -32.55 17.67 -2.95
C LEU A 578 -33.66 17.32 -1.92
N ARG A 579 -34.65 18.19 -1.74
CA ARG A 579 -35.73 18.06 -0.75
C ARG A 579 -37.11 18.25 -1.35
#